data_AF-A0A845U051-F1
#
_entry.id   AF-A0A845U051-F1
#
_cell.length_a   1.000
_cell.length_b   1.000
_cell.length_c   1.000
_cell.angle_alpha   90.00
_cell.angle_beta   90.00
_cell.angle_gamma   90.00
#
_symmetry.space_group_name_H-M   'P 1'
#
loop_
_entity.id
_entity.type
_entity.pdbx_description
1 polymer ?
#
loop_
_entity_poly.entity_id
_entity_poly.type
_entity_poly.pdbx_seq_one_letter_code
_entity_poly.pdbx_strand_id
1 'polypeptide(L)' 'MQYLPGWTVQCINADCTERGHWIRVKDMSPDHCPGCGAPLRNVPPPLAPMRMRPRSLMAFRPRRSLR' A
#
# COMPACT_ATOMS: atom_id res chain seq x y z
N MET A 1 -1.32 -17.17 9.13
CA MET A 1 -1.14 -16.78 7.71
C MET A 1 0.18 -16.04 7.58
N GLN A 2 0.98 -16.26 6.53
CA GLN A 2 2.27 -15.56 6.39
C GLN A 2 2.06 -14.27 5.60
N TYR A 3 2.20 -13.11 6.26
CA TYR A 3 2.04 -11.80 5.64
C TYR A 3 3.31 -11.44 4.85
N LEU A 4 3.16 -10.96 3.62
CA LEU A 4 4.28 -10.48 2.82
C LEU A 4 4.76 -9.11 3.35
N PRO A 5 6.08 -8.83 3.33
CA PRO A 5 6.61 -7.54 3.72
C PRO A 5 6.02 -6.43 2.83
N GLY A 6 5.46 -5.39 3.47
CA GLY A 6 4.78 -4.29 2.79
C GLY A 6 3.26 -4.45 2.66
N TRP A 7 2.69 -5.54 3.19
CA TRP A 7 1.24 -5.65 3.34
C TRP A 7 0.70 -4.67 4.39
N THR A 8 -0.53 -4.24 4.15
CA THR A 8 -1.33 -3.46 5.08
C THR A 8 -2.55 -4.24 5.51
N VAL A 9 -2.95 -4.03 6.74
CA VAL A 9 -4.17 -4.61 7.31
C VAL A 9 -5.07 -3.51 7.85
N GLN A 10 -6.36 -3.79 7.90
CA GLN A 10 -7.39 -2.84 8.34
C GLN A 10 -8.43 -3.55 9.20
N CYS A 11 -8.92 -2.86 10.22
CA CYS A 11 -10.03 -3.36 11.03
C CYS A 11 -11.34 -3.21 10.25
N ILE A 12 -12.09 -4.30 10.14
CA ILE A 12 -13.38 -4.36 9.45
C ILE A 12 -14.58 -4.25 10.39
N ASN A 13 -14.33 -4.25 11.71
CA ASN A 13 -15.41 -4.17 12.70
C ASN A 13 -16.08 -2.78 12.63
N ALA A 14 -17.40 -2.77 12.41
CA ALA A 14 -18.22 -1.57 12.28
C ALA A 14 -18.21 -0.69 13.53
N ASP A 15 -18.15 -1.32 14.70
CA ASP A 15 -18.25 -0.66 16.02
C ASP A 15 -16.89 -0.18 16.55
N CYS A 16 -15.81 -0.44 15.80
CA CYS A 16 -14.46 -0.12 16.22
C CYS A 16 -14.06 1.28 15.71
N THR A 17 -13.57 2.13 16.59
CA THR A 17 -13.08 3.48 16.22
C THR A 17 -11.92 3.41 15.23
N GLU A 18 -11.12 2.35 15.30
CA GLU A 18 -9.99 2.08 14.40
C GLU A 18 -10.40 1.51 13.03
N ARG A 19 -11.71 1.39 12.75
CA ARG A 19 -12.19 0.94 11.45
C ARG A 19 -11.73 1.89 10.36
N GLY A 20 -11.19 1.35 9.29
CA GLY A 20 -10.68 2.18 8.20
C GLY A 20 -9.20 2.58 8.36
N HIS A 21 -8.62 2.45 9.55
CA HIS A 21 -7.21 2.75 9.78
C HIS A 21 -6.29 1.66 9.21
N TRP A 22 -5.22 2.12 8.56
CA TRP A 22 -4.25 1.26 7.88
C TRP A 22 -3.08 0.99 8.80
N ILE A 23 -2.82 -0.29 9.04
CA ILE A 23 -1.71 -0.74 9.87
C ILE A 23 -0.72 -1.49 8.98
N ARG A 24 0.57 -1.14 9.06
CA ARG A 24 1.63 -1.84 8.33
C ARG A 24 2.04 -3.10 9.09
N VAL A 25 2.16 -4.22 8.39
CA VAL A 25 2.57 -5.51 8.99
C VAL A 25 4.10 -5.58 9.18
N LYS A 26 4.76 -4.45 9.49
CA LYS A 26 6.22 -4.40 9.66
C LYS A 26 6.69 -4.75 11.06
N ASP A 27 5.85 -4.54 12.08
CA ASP A 27 6.34 -4.47 13.47
C ASP A 27 5.68 -5.47 14.42
N MET A 28 4.50 -5.96 14.13
CA MET A 28 3.84 -6.98 14.94
C MET A 28 3.03 -7.88 14.01
N SER A 29 2.68 -9.04 14.51
CA SER A 29 1.63 -9.90 13.98
C SER A 29 0.28 -9.52 14.60
N PRO A 30 -0.34 -8.34 14.33
CA PRO A 30 -1.67 -8.12 14.82
C PRO A 30 -2.60 -8.90 13.89
N ASP A 31 -2.84 -10.16 14.21
CA ASP A 31 -4.03 -10.86 13.71
C ASP A 31 -5.29 -10.13 14.21
N HIS A 32 -5.16 -9.32 15.28
CA HIS A 32 -6.24 -8.61 15.96
C HIS A 32 -5.96 -7.11 16.10
N CYS A 33 -7.03 -6.32 15.95
CA CYS A 33 -7.00 -4.87 16.09
C CYS A 33 -6.71 -4.45 17.54
N PRO A 34 -5.78 -3.51 17.80
CA PRO A 34 -5.43 -3.08 19.16
C PRO A 34 -6.57 -2.36 19.89
N GLY A 35 -7.51 -1.75 19.16
CA GLY A 35 -8.63 -1.01 19.76
C GLY A 35 -9.82 -1.86 20.20
N CYS A 36 -10.11 -2.95 19.49
CA CYS A 36 -11.33 -3.75 19.72
C CYS A 36 -11.10 -5.27 19.72
N GLY A 37 -9.87 -5.74 19.51
CA GLY A 37 -9.55 -7.16 19.44
C GLY A 37 -10.14 -7.90 18.23
N ALA A 38 -10.84 -7.19 17.32
CA ALA A 38 -11.43 -7.79 16.13
C ALA A 38 -10.36 -8.23 15.12
N PRO A 39 -10.61 -9.27 14.30
CA PRO A 39 -9.65 -9.74 13.33
C PRO A 39 -9.34 -8.66 12.28
N LEU A 40 -8.06 -8.51 11.95
CA LEU A 40 -7.60 -7.58 10.94
C LEU A 40 -7.64 -8.23 9.54
N ARG A 41 -8.10 -7.45 8.55
CA ARG A 41 -8.22 -7.90 7.15
C ARG A 41 -7.10 -7.31 6.32
N ASN A 42 -6.46 -8.15 5.51
CA ASN A 42 -5.46 -7.74 4.54
C ASN A 42 -6.12 -6.88 3.46
N VAL A 43 -5.56 -5.70 3.24
CA VAL A 43 -5.96 -4.77 2.18
C VAL A 43 -4.72 -4.33 1.42
N PRO A 44 -4.78 -4.25 0.08
CA PRO A 44 -3.66 -3.77 -0.71
C PRO A 44 -3.34 -2.32 -0.31
N PRO A 45 -2.05 -1.96 -0.14
CA PRO A 45 -1.69 -0.61 0.25
C PRO A 45 -2.28 0.40 -0.75
N PRO A 46 -2.67 1.60 -0.28
CA PRO A 46 -3.19 2.62 -1.17
C PRO A 46 -2.17 2.84 -2.30
N LEU A 47 -2.66 2.78 -3.55
CA LEU A 47 -1.84 3.11 -4.70
C LEU A 47 -1.27 4.50 -4.43
N ALA A 48 0.05 4.60 -4.28
CA ALA A 48 0.70 5.88 -4.08
C ALA A 48 0.18 6.82 -5.17
N PRO A 49 -0.18 8.09 -4.85
CA PRO A 49 -0.67 9.03 -5.85
C PRO A 49 0.34 8.98 -6.99
N MET A 50 -0.14 8.48 -8.13
CA MET A 50 0.69 8.11 -9.25
C MET A 50 1.38 9.41 -9.67
N ARG A 51 2.60 9.62 -9.19
CA ARG A 51 3.41 10.77 -9.57
C ARG A 51 3.81 10.50 -11.00
N MET A 52 2.88 10.79 -11.91
CA MET A 52 3.11 10.99 -13.33
C MET A 52 4.07 12.17 -13.42
N ARG A 53 5.35 11.92 -13.07
CA ARG A 53 6.43 12.85 -13.33
C ARG A 53 6.44 12.98 -14.84
N PRO A 54 6.13 14.16 -15.41
CA PRO A 54 6.21 14.34 -16.84
C PRO A 54 7.63 13.97 -17.26
N ARG A 55 7.77 12.93 -18.08
CA ARG A 55 9.06 12.57 -18.64
C ARG A 55 9.38 13.67 -19.65
N SER A 56 10.44 14.44 -19.41
CA SER A 56 10.82 15.54 -20.30
C SER A 56 11.04 15.01 -21.72
N LEU A 57 10.29 15.56 -22.68
CA LEU A 57 10.38 15.22 -24.10
C LEU A 57 11.75 15.61 -24.70
N MET A 58 12.55 16.42 -24.01
CA MET A 58 13.92 16.77 -24.43
C MET A 58 14.89 15.57 -24.44
N ALA A 59 14.57 14.48 -23.74
CA ALA A 59 15.38 13.26 -23.78
C ALA A 59 15.12 12.39 -25.03
N PHE A 60 14.16 12.75 -25.88
CA PHE A 60 13.90 12.04 -27.13
C PHE A 60 15.01 12.37 -28.15
N ARG A 61 16.06 11.54 -28.17
CA ARG A 61 17.05 11.50 -29.25
C ARG A 61 16.59 10.42 -30.23
N PRO A 62 15.97 10.76 -31.39
CA PRO A 62 15.76 9.77 -32.43
C PRO A 62 17.13 9.23 -32.85
N ARG A 63 17.32 7.90 -32.75
CA ARG A 63 18.51 7.24 -33.28
C ARG A 63 18.55 7.50 -34.78
N ARG A 64 19.40 8.43 -35.24
CA ARG A 64 19.75 8.53 -36.66
C ARG A 64 20.43 7.23 -37.03
N SER A 65 19.75 6.39 -37.82
CA SER A 65 20.38 5.29 -38.54
C SER A 65 21.41 5.90 -39.48
N LEU A 66 22.70 5.73 -39.18
CA LEU A 66 23.76 5.92 -40.15
C LEU A 66 23.60 4.82 -41.20
N ARG A 67 23.33 5.23 -42.44
CA ARG A 67 23.41 4.39 -43.63
C ARG A 67 24.34 5.07 -44.61
#